data_AF-A0A7Y2I6R0-F1
#
_entry.id   AF-A0A7Y2I6R0-F1
#
_cell.length_a   1.000
_cell.length_b   1.000
_cell.length_c   1.000
_cell.angle_alpha   90.00
_cell.angle_beta   90.00
_cell.angle_gamma   90.00
#
_symmetry.space_group_name_H-M   'P 1'
#
loop_
_entity.id
_entity.type
_entity.pdbx_description
1 polymer ?
#
loop_
_entity_poly.entity_id
_entity_poly.type
_entity_poly.pdbx_seq_one_letter_code
_entity_poly.pdbx_strand_id
1 'polypeptide(L)'
;LGGDLFALVYRAENRQLRALDAAGFAPGKASLEVYLEKGIEEIPATGIHTCTVPGALAGWQALLDDYECPGLDTLIGQAIGFAREGFPAYGTLIEAIIKRRAQLAASPEAASIFLPGGQPPRVGDTIKQPSLADSLALVADQGPDSFYRGRLG
;
A
#
# COMPACT_ATOMS: atom_id res chain seq x y z
N LEU A 1 2.20 0.59 0.19
CA LEU A 1 2.13 2.07 0.33
C LEU A 1 0.80 2.49 0.97
N GLY A 2 -0.34 2.25 0.33
CA GLY A 2 -1.65 2.71 0.82
C GLY A 2 -2.32 1.87 1.95
N GLY A 3 -1.55 1.20 2.80
CA GLY A 3 -2.08 0.39 3.91
C GLY A 3 -1.30 0.60 5.20
N ASP A 4 -1.49 -0.30 6.16
CA ASP A 4 -0.92 -0.23 7.52
C ASP A 4 0.07 -1.36 7.79
N LEU A 5 0.82 -1.25 8.90
CA LEU A 5 1.78 -2.26 9.33
C LEU A 5 1.66 -2.51 10.84
N PHE A 6 1.71 -3.78 11.22
CA PHE A 6 1.97 -4.19 12.59
C PHE A 6 3.16 -5.14 12.60
N ALA A 7 4.07 -4.97 13.57
CA ALA A 7 5.23 -5.85 13.70
C ALA A 7 5.49 -6.22 15.15
N LEU A 8 5.89 -7.47 15.37
CA LEU A 8 6.50 -7.93 16.60
C LEU A 8 7.97 -8.23 16.30
N VAL A 9 8.87 -7.54 16.97
CA VAL A 9 10.31 -7.65 16.72
C VAL A 9 11.02 -8.07 18.00
N TYR A 10 11.66 -9.23 17.95
CA TYR A 10 12.43 -9.77 19.05
C TYR A 10 13.93 -9.56 18.80
N ARG A 11 14.62 -8.88 19.72
CA ARG A 11 16.08 -8.75 19.73
C ARG A 11 16.69 -9.81 20.63
N ALA A 12 17.48 -10.70 20.03
CA ALA A 12 18.14 -11.77 20.78
C ALA A 12 19.23 -11.24 21.72
N GLU A 13 19.95 -10.18 21.32
CA GLU A 13 21.08 -9.62 22.09
C GLU A 13 20.68 -9.20 23.51
N ASN A 14 19.53 -8.55 23.64
CA ASN A 14 19.02 -8.02 24.91
C ASN A 14 17.72 -8.70 25.37
N ARG A 15 17.28 -9.76 24.67
CA ARG A 15 16.06 -10.55 24.94
C ARG A 15 14.78 -9.70 25.02
N GLN A 16 14.70 -8.66 24.20
CA GLN A 16 13.58 -7.72 24.21
C GLN A 16 12.59 -8.03 23.07
N LEU A 17 11.31 -8.10 23.41
CA LEU A 17 10.21 -8.08 22.44
C LEU A 17 9.64 -6.67 22.36
N ARG A 18 9.55 -6.11 21.15
CA ARG A 18 8.90 -4.83 20.87
C ARG A 18 7.74 -5.05 19.91
N ALA A 19 6.68 -4.28 20.11
CA ALA A 19 5.56 -4.20 19.18
C ALA A 19 5.59 -2.83 18.49
N LEU A 20 5.38 -2.82 17.19
CA LEU A 20 5.13 -1.61 16.40
C LEU A 20 3.68 -1.67 15.92
N ASP A 21 2.94 -0.62 16.26
CA ASP A 21 1.65 -0.30 15.68
C ASP A 21 1.84 0.89 14.74
N ALA A 22 1.72 0.62 13.45
CA ALA A 22 1.70 1.62 12.39
C ALA A 22 0.37 1.53 11.63
N ALA A 23 -0.73 1.45 12.39
CA ALA A 23 -2.07 1.68 11.87
C ALA A 23 -2.35 3.16 11.63
N GLY A 24 -3.05 3.42 10.54
CA GLY A 24 -3.48 4.74 10.14
C GLY A 24 -4.53 5.33 11.04
N PHE A 25 -4.39 6.62 11.38
CA PHE A 25 -5.47 7.36 12.02
C PHE A 25 -6.60 7.67 11.03
N ALA A 26 -7.79 7.92 11.57
CA ALA A 26 -8.85 8.55 10.80
C ALA A 26 -8.37 9.91 10.24
N PRO A 27 -8.78 10.30 9.02
CA PRO A 27 -8.39 11.60 8.46
C PRO A 27 -8.78 12.75 9.40
N GLY A 28 -7.95 13.78 9.55
CA GLY A 28 -8.19 14.85 10.53
C GLY A 28 -9.47 15.68 10.33
N LYS A 29 -10.13 15.57 9.17
CA LYS A 29 -11.43 16.18 8.87
C LYS A 29 -12.61 15.22 9.01
N ALA A 30 -12.35 13.94 9.30
CA ALA A 30 -13.40 12.96 9.52
C ALA A 30 -14.05 13.20 10.89
N SER A 31 -15.37 13.33 10.89
CA SER A 31 -16.21 13.46 12.10
C SER A 31 -17.58 12.85 11.81
N LEU A 32 -18.30 12.47 12.86
CA LEU A 32 -19.65 11.92 12.72
C LEU A 32 -20.56 12.90 11.96
N GLU A 33 -20.47 14.18 12.30
CA GLU A 33 -21.24 15.26 11.68
C GLU A 33 -20.98 15.32 10.17
N VAL A 34 -19.72 15.28 9.74
CA VAL A 34 -19.34 15.29 8.31
C VAL A 34 -19.87 14.07 7.57
N TYR A 35 -19.94 12.89 8.22
CA TYR A 35 -20.51 11.70 7.60
C TYR A 35 -22.03 11.81 7.47
N LEU A 36 -22.73 12.24 8.53
CA LEU A 36 -24.18 12.40 8.50
C LEU A 36 -24.63 13.48 7.51
N GLU A 37 -23.91 14.59 7.39
CA GLU A 37 -24.15 15.62 6.36
C GLU A 37 -24.04 15.08 4.93
N LYS A 38 -23.25 14.03 4.72
CA LYS A 38 -23.10 13.33 3.44
C LYS A 38 -24.11 12.20 3.25
N GLY A 39 -25.02 11.99 4.20
CA GLY A 39 -25.97 10.87 4.21
C GLY A 39 -25.32 9.51 4.46
N ILE A 40 -24.14 9.50 5.12
CA ILE A 40 -23.42 8.27 5.46
C ILE A 40 -23.74 7.93 6.92
N GLU A 41 -24.70 7.03 7.10
CA GLU A 41 -25.12 6.55 8.44
C GLU A 41 -24.30 5.33 8.91
N GLU A 42 -23.65 4.64 7.98
CA GLU A 42 -22.71 3.55 8.21
C GLU A 42 -21.49 3.72 7.29
N ILE A 43 -20.28 3.48 7.80
CA ILE A 43 -19.07 3.59 6.99
C ILE A 43 -19.12 2.55 5.87
N PRO A 44 -19.02 2.96 4.59
CA PRO A 44 -19.14 2.03 3.48
C PRO A 44 -17.96 1.06 3.43
N ALA A 45 -18.18 -0.13 2.89
CA ALA A 45 -17.12 -1.14 2.71
C ALA A 45 -16.06 -0.73 1.66
N THR A 46 -16.38 0.23 0.78
CA THR A 46 -15.51 0.69 -0.32
C THR A 46 -15.67 2.18 -0.55
N GLY A 47 -14.67 2.81 -1.18
CA GLY A 47 -14.68 4.23 -1.50
C GLY A 47 -13.90 5.06 -0.48
N ILE A 48 -13.65 6.33 -0.80
CA ILE A 48 -12.71 7.18 -0.05
C ILE A 48 -13.08 7.36 1.44
N HIS A 49 -14.37 7.29 1.76
CA HIS A 49 -14.91 7.46 3.11
C HIS A 49 -14.57 6.32 4.08
N THR A 50 -13.99 5.22 3.60
CA THR A 50 -13.54 4.10 4.43
C THR A 50 -12.02 4.12 4.66
N CYS A 51 -11.29 5.04 4.00
CA CYS A 51 -9.83 5.08 4.05
C CYS A 51 -9.32 5.81 5.30
N THR A 52 -8.36 5.19 5.99
CA THR A 52 -7.50 5.82 7.00
C THR A 52 -6.19 6.32 6.37
N VAL A 53 -5.43 7.13 7.10
CA VAL A 53 -4.12 7.61 6.65
C VAL A 53 -3.13 6.43 6.60
N PRO A 54 -2.55 6.04 5.46
CA PRO A 54 -1.72 4.83 5.39
C PRO A 54 -0.48 4.85 6.31
N GLY A 55 -0.37 3.93 7.28
CA GLY A 55 0.73 3.91 8.25
C GLY A 55 1.94 3.06 7.85
N ALA A 56 1.82 2.19 6.85
CA ALA A 56 2.85 1.18 6.56
C ALA A 56 4.24 1.76 6.26
N LEU A 57 4.32 2.86 5.50
CA LEU A 57 5.60 3.43 5.10
C LEU A 57 6.34 4.08 6.28
N ALA A 58 5.63 4.80 7.15
CA ALA A 58 6.17 5.28 8.42
C ALA A 58 6.59 4.11 9.31
N GLY A 59 5.81 3.03 9.33
CA GLY A 59 6.16 1.81 10.05
C GLY A 59 7.46 1.16 9.53
N TRP A 60 7.65 1.07 8.21
CA TRP A 60 8.90 0.60 7.63
C TRP A 60 10.06 1.47 8.06
N GLN A 61 9.97 2.80 7.91
CA GLN A 61 11.04 3.71 8.32
C GLN A 61 11.41 3.54 9.80
N ALA A 62 10.41 3.47 10.69
CA ALA A 62 10.64 3.28 12.12
C ALA A 62 11.39 1.97 12.43
N LEU A 63 11.09 0.88 11.71
CA LEU A 63 11.83 -0.37 11.83
C LEU A 63 13.26 -0.25 11.30
N LEU A 64 13.50 0.51 10.24
CA LEU A 64 14.85 0.67 9.71
C LEU A 64 15.73 1.49 10.67
N ASP A 65 15.18 2.58 11.20
CA ASP A 65 15.87 3.47 12.14
C ASP A 65 16.24 2.74 13.45
N ASP A 66 15.34 1.90 13.96
CA ASP A 66 15.53 1.20 15.23
C ASP A 66 16.43 -0.05 15.14
N TYR A 67 16.69 -0.56 13.93
CA TYR A 67 17.31 -1.89 13.73
C TYR A 67 18.54 -1.92 12.83
N GLU A 68 19.22 -0.79 12.62
CA GLU A 68 20.48 -0.70 11.86
C GLU A 68 20.40 -1.39 10.49
N CYS A 69 19.22 -1.33 9.87
CA CYS A 69 18.98 -1.94 8.57
C CYS A 69 19.55 -1.05 7.44
N PRO A 70 19.77 -1.61 6.24
CA PRO A 70 20.03 -0.81 5.05
C PRO A 70 18.94 0.25 4.84
N GLY A 71 19.31 1.34 4.17
CA GLY A 71 18.38 2.43 3.85
C GLY A 71 17.15 1.95 3.07
N LEU A 72 16.07 2.72 3.21
CA LEU A 72 14.80 2.42 2.55
C LEU A 72 14.96 2.32 1.02
N ASP A 73 15.80 3.18 0.45
CA ASP A 73 16.20 3.20 -0.96
C ASP A 73 16.75 1.85 -1.43
N THR A 74 17.63 1.25 -0.63
CA THR A 74 18.25 -0.05 -0.90
C THR A 74 17.20 -1.16 -0.85
N LEU A 75 16.30 -1.11 0.13
CA LEU A 75 15.32 -2.18 0.36
C LEU A 75 14.18 -2.17 -0.66
N ILE A 76 13.75 -1.00 -1.14
CA ILE A 76 12.67 -0.91 -2.13
C ILE A 76 13.17 -0.93 -3.57
N GLY A 77 14.49 -0.84 -3.81
CA GLY A 77 15.08 -0.87 -5.14
C GLY A 77 14.63 -2.05 -6.01
N GLN A 78 14.59 -3.26 -5.46
CA GLN A 78 14.10 -4.44 -6.18
C GLN A 78 12.60 -4.35 -6.48
N ALA A 79 11.80 -3.79 -5.57
CA ALA A 79 10.37 -3.62 -5.76
C ALA A 79 10.07 -2.64 -6.90
N ILE A 80 10.89 -1.60 -7.09
CA ILE A 80 10.79 -0.68 -8.24
C ILE A 80 10.97 -1.46 -9.55
N GLY A 81 11.99 -2.32 -9.63
CA GLY A 81 12.25 -3.17 -10.80
C GLY A 81 11.05 -4.06 -11.15
N PHE A 82 10.55 -4.83 -10.18
CA PHE A 82 9.37 -5.68 -10.38
C PHE A 82 8.11 -4.89 -10.75
N ALA A 83 7.89 -3.72 -10.16
CA ALA A 83 6.75 -2.88 -10.52
C ALA A 83 6.87 -2.33 -11.95
N ARG A 84 8.08 -2.00 -12.40
CA ARG A 84 8.34 -1.40 -13.73
C ARG A 84 8.35 -2.44 -14.85
N GLU A 85 9.17 -3.46 -14.69
CA GLU A 85 9.42 -4.50 -15.69
C GLU A 85 8.33 -5.57 -15.66
N GLY A 86 7.67 -5.70 -14.52
CA GLY A 86 6.59 -6.63 -14.25
C GLY A 86 7.08 -7.93 -13.65
N PHE A 87 6.11 -8.74 -13.25
CA PHE A 87 6.33 -10.07 -12.69
C PHE A 87 5.29 -11.04 -13.25
N PRO A 88 5.58 -12.36 -13.30
CA PRO A 88 4.61 -13.35 -13.76
C PRO A 88 3.47 -13.46 -12.76
N ALA A 89 2.24 -13.34 -13.24
CA ALA A 89 1.06 -13.54 -12.43
C ALA A 89 1.04 -14.96 -11.85
N TYR A 90 0.84 -15.08 -10.55
CA TYR A 90 0.81 -16.35 -9.81
C TYR A 90 -0.61 -16.69 -9.36
N GLY A 91 -0.87 -17.97 -9.09
CA GLY A 91 -2.22 -18.52 -8.88
C GLY A 91 -3.05 -17.75 -7.86
N THR A 92 -2.50 -17.50 -6.66
CA THR A 92 -3.22 -16.80 -5.58
C THR A 92 -3.52 -15.33 -5.91
N LEU A 93 -2.70 -14.66 -6.71
CA LEU A 93 -2.99 -13.32 -7.20
C LEU A 93 -4.17 -13.34 -8.19
N ILE A 94 -4.18 -14.28 -9.13
CA ILE A 94 -5.28 -14.41 -10.10
C ILE A 94 -6.60 -14.76 -9.39
N GLU A 95 -6.57 -15.65 -8.40
CA GLU A 95 -7.72 -15.94 -7.56
C GLU A 95 -8.25 -14.68 -6.85
N ALA A 96 -7.36 -13.86 -6.29
CA ALA A 96 -7.72 -12.61 -5.65
C ALA A 96 -8.33 -11.60 -6.65
N ILE A 97 -7.75 -11.48 -7.86
CA ILE A 97 -8.27 -10.62 -8.94
C ILE A 97 -9.67 -11.08 -9.36
N ILE A 98 -9.89 -12.38 -9.56
CA ILE A 98 -11.20 -12.93 -9.92
C ILE A 98 -12.22 -12.63 -8.81
N LYS A 99 -11.87 -12.90 -7.56
CA LYS A 99 -12.73 -12.65 -6.40
C LYS A 99 -13.10 -11.17 -6.25
N ARG A 100 -12.20 -10.26 -6.66
CA ARG A 100 -12.38 -8.80 -6.56
C ARG A 100 -12.71 -8.14 -7.90
N ARG A 101 -13.09 -8.90 -8.93
CA ARG A 101 -13.24 -8.40 -10.30
C ARG A 101 -14.20 -7.21 -10.39
N ALA A 102 -15.33 -7.28 -9.70
CA ALA A 102 -16.32 -6.19 -9.70
C ALA A 102 -15.75 -4.90 -9.10
N GLN A 103 -15.03 -5.00 -7.98
CA GLN A 103 -14.39 -3.84 -7.35
C GLN A 103 -13.26 -3.27 -8.20
N LEU A 104 -12.43 -4.15 -8.80
CA LEU A 104 -11.33 -3.75 -9.68
C LEU A 104 -11.85 -3.08 -10.95
N ALA A 105 -12.95 -3.57 -11.53
CA ALA A 105 -13.58 -2.98 -12.71
C ALA A 105 -14.20 -1.61 -12.46
N ALA A 106 -14.52 -1.29 -11.19
CA ALA A 106 -15.12 0.00 -10.82
C ALA A 106 -14.10 1.16 -10.79
N SER A 107 -12.79 0.88 -10.74
CA SER A 107 -11.73 1.89 -10.89
C SER A 107 -11.03 1.69 -12.24
N PRO A 108 -11.04 2.69 -13.13
CA PRO A 108 -10.29 2.63 -14.39
C PRO A 108 -8.80 2.33 -14.19
N GLU A 109 -8.21 2.91 -13.14
CA GLU A 109 -6.80 2.73 -12.79
C GLU A 109 -6.52 1.29 -12.38
N ALA A 110 -7.32 0.73 -11.47
CA ALA A 110 -7.19 -0.66 -11.05
C ALA A 110 -7.46 -1.64 -12.20
N ALA A 111 -8.50 -1.39 -12.99
CA ALA A 111 -8.85 -2.20 -14.16
C ALA A 111 -7.73 -2.22 -15.21
N SER A 112 -7.06 -1.09 -15.45
CA SER A 112 -5.95 -1.03 -16.41
C SER A 112 -4.77 -1.94 -16.03
N ILE A 113 -4.57 -2.19 -14.73
CA ILE A 113 -3.48 -3.01 -14.19
C ILE A 113 -3.90 -4.48 -14.08
N PHE A 114 -5.05 -4.73 -13.47
CA PHE A 114 -5.46 -6.08 -13.05
C PHE A 114 -6.53 -6.71 -13.94
N LEU A 115 -7.10 -5.96 -14.87
CA LEU A 115 -8.09 -6.43 -15.84
C LEU A 115 -7.76 -5.91 -17.26
N PRO A 116 -6.54 -6.11 -17.78
CA PRO A 116 -6.20 -5.65 -19.13
C PRO A 116 -7.16 -6.28 -20.16
N GLY A 117 -7.78 -5.43 -20.99
CA GLY A 117 -8.82 -5.88 -21.92
C GLY A 117 -10.13 -6.33 -21.24
N GLY A 118 -10.35 -5.95 -19.98
CA GLY A 118 -11.56 -6.25 -19.19
C GLY A 118 -11.60 -7.63 -18.56
N GLN A 119 -10.51 -8.40 -18.62
CA GLN A 119 -10.43 -9.77 -18.08
C GLN A 119 -9.21 -9.93 -17.17
N PRO A 120 -9.29 -10.78 -16.14
CA PRO A 120 -8.12 -11.17 -15.36
C PRO A 120 -7.02 -11.76 -16.26
N PRO A 121 -5.73 -11.45 -16.01
CA PRO A 121 -4.61 -12.12 -16.65
C PRO A 121 -4.63 -13.64 -16.36
N ARG A 122 -3.91 -14.41 -17.17
CA ARG A 122 -3.65 -15.82 -16.90
C ARG A 122 -2.42 -15.95 -16.00
N VAL A 123 -2.33 -17.07 -15.28
CA VAL A 123 -1.09 -17.43 -14.58
C VAL A 123 0.06 -17.48 -15.59
N GLY A 124 1.17 -16.82 -15.27
CA GLY A 124 2.33 -16.65 -16.13
C GLY A 124 2.32 -15.36 -16.96
N ASP A 125 1.18 -14.71 -17.18
CA ASP A 125 1.12 -13.41 -17.86
C ASP A 125 1.87 -12.35 -17.05
N THR A 126 2.54 -11.42 -17.72
CA THR A 126 3.27 -10.35 -17.04
C THR A 126 2.33 -9.25 -16.57
N ILE A 127 2.31 -8.98 -15.25
CA ILE A 127 1.64 -7.83 -14.66
C ILE A 127 2.66 -6.72 -14.43
N LYS A 128 2.36 -5.50 -14.91
CA LYS A 128 3.19 -4.30 -14.73
C LYS A 128 2.43 -3.24 -13.96
N GLN A 129 3.14 -2.48 -13.13
CA GLN A 129 2.60 -1.42 -12.28
C GLN A 129 3.47 -0.16 -12.36
N PRO A 130 3.59 0.48 -13.55
CA PRO A 130 4.52 1.58 -13.77
C PRO A 130 4.30 2.77 -12.82
N SER A 131 3.04 3.13 -12.54
CA SER A 131 2.73 4.22 -11.60
C SER A 131 3.17 3.87 -10.16
N LEU A 132 3.08 2.60 -9.76
CA LEU A 132 3.60 2.17 -8.47
C LEU A 132 5.12 2.25 -8.43
N ALA A 133 5.79 1.88 -9.53
CA ALA A 133 7.24 2.02 -9.64
C ALA A 133 7.68 3.50 -9.55
N ASP A 134 6.91 4.44 -10.10
CA ASP A 134 7.18 5.88 -9.96
C ASP A 134 7.02 6.35 -8.51
N SER A 135 5.95 5.93 -7.84
CA SER A 135 5.77 6.23 -6.41
C SER A 135 6.88 5.64 -5.54
N LEU A 136 7.28 4.39 -5.78
CA LEU A 136 8.38 3.75 -5.06
C LEU A 136 9.73 4.44 -5.33
N ALA A 137 9.99 4.86 -6.57
CA ALA A 137 11.20 5.59 -6.92
C ALA A 137 11.28 6.95 -6.21
N LEU A 138 10.14 7.67 -6.13
CA LEU A 138 10.08 8.93 -5.41
C LEU A 138 10.32 8.74 -3.90
N VAL A 139 9.76 7.67 -3.32
CA VAL A 139 10.02 7.29 -1.92
C VAL A 139 11.49 6.90 -1.69
N ALA A 140 12.14 6.24 -2.65
CA ALA A 140 13.55 5.88 -2.55
C ALA A 140 14.44 7.14 -2.55
N ASP A 141 14.11 8.11 -3.42
CA ASP A 141 14.88 9.34 -3.60
C ASP A 141 14.69 10.34 -2.45
N GLN A 142 13.45 10.51 -1.99
CA GLN A 142 13.07 11.60 -1.07
C GLN A 142 12.63 11.11 0.31
N GLY A 143 12.65 9.79 0.53
CA GLY A 143 12.20 9.18 1.77
C GLY A 143 10.67 9.21 1.96
N PRO A 144 10.20 8.82 3.16
CA PRO A 144 8.77 8.69 3.46
C PRO A 144 8.01 10.02 3.39
N ASP A 145 8.69 11.16 3.56
CA ASP A 145 8.06 12.48 3.50
C ASP A 145 7.50 12.81 2.13
N SER A 146 8.01 12.20 1.05
CA SER A 146 7.40 12.30 -0.28
C SER A 146 5.95 11.79 -0.33
N PHE A 147 5.60 10.87 0.58
CA PHE A 147 4.27 10.29 0.75
C PHE A 147 3.40 11.07 1.74
N TYR A 148 3.96 11.52 2.86
CA TYR A 148 3.17 12.12 3.94
C TYR A 148 3.07 13.65 3.85
N ARG A 149 4.01 14.30 3.16
CA ARG A 149 4.13 15.77 3.07
C ARG A 149 4.45 16.26 1.67
N GLY A 150 4.65 15.33 0.73
CA GLY A 150 5.12 15.59 -0.61
C GLY A 150 4.09 15.27 -1.67
N ARG A 151 4.57 15.11 -2.91
CA ARG A 151 3.72 15.02 -4.12
C ARG A 151 2.78 13.79 -4.17
N LEU A 152 3.05 12.74 -3.40
CA LEU A 152 2.19 11.55 -3.39
C LEU A 152 1.01 11.68 -2.41
N GLY A 153 1.06 12.63 -1.48
CA GLY A 153 0.05 12.85 -0.42
C GLY A 153 -0.73 14.16 -0.56
#